data_AF-A0AAD7D8P2-F1
#
_entry.id   AF-A0AAD7D8P2-F1
#
_cell.length_a   1.000
_cell.length_b   1.000
_cell.length_c   1.000
_cell.angle_alpha   90.00
_cell.angle_beta   90.00
_cell.angle_gamma   90.00
#
_symmetry.space_group_name_H-M   'P 1'
#
loop_
_entity.id
_entity.type
_entity.pdbx_description
1 polymer ?
#
loop_
_entity_poly.entity_id
_entity_poly.type
_entity_poly.pdbx_seq_one_letter_code
_entity_poly.pdbx_strand_id
1 'polypeptide(L)'
;MLGLIPTTSQHHLQFLLSRFLAKFSAHLAYPASSEKTQTIWLLDKSCHWVQADLLIAHFASCRADYYPDRVTYNTPDNRRRQRLEISAKYIRVLKHGVWAHRQIAIFQEGALNRFHTGWSNFADWLNDSTGSQRKLTNHQAQCLFIEHFSRRLLVFHGKGTDFSCDAHPSTSVLSAVVRAAVGVNGGVIEAAMMHECVDYTHLKRYRSDLVREGVVLGAALDVAGMPAASNGDGNVAPVLPADPALAQLPVPQQQEAPAEGIPRGYVRLAVMDGKTIKHRKFALDICEAPLVNYKNGRFCEAHLNLRNVCGIVSCGRPVLQPGALTCDTQSHIDWQHQYENRFSRMSFPGVQRIIRRQQEHADGNTATGPSLRVELSALGDTPGDEVVHTFKAKTTYCLQIVQWACGFPIGWGKCYRFIAYDDACSLLRHIVTQDPSSPWLSTTKFIVDAWHCIGHCATDILCQLWCNPAPVNGSQPDLILVEEDANGTRHQTRAFNTETAEQLNSWLNGFESQLRQMSDINYDFFIQLQNKDLGLSDEFWAEATGD
;
A
#
# COMPACT_ATOMS: atom_id res chain seq x y z
N MET A 1 -25.93 14.12 18.64
CA MET A 1 -25.46 15.45 19.10
C MET A 1 -25.20 15.39 20.61
N LEU A 2 -24.01 14.95 21.04
CA LEU A 2 -23.62 14.86 22.46
C LEU A 2 -22.12 15.13 22.62
N GLY A 3 -21.74 15.96 23.60
CA GLY A 3 -20.55 15.67 24.41
C GLY A 3 -19.43 16.69 24.61
N LEU A 4 -19.51 17.97 24.21
CA LEU A 4 -18.60 19.04 24.67
C LEU A 4 -19.33 20.39 24.70
N ILE A 5 -19.30 21.10 25.84
CA ILE A 5 -19.97 22.40 26.05
C ILE A 5 -18.91 23.51 25.96
N PRO A 6 -19.01 24.48 25.04
CA PRO A 6 -18.18 25.69 25.06
C PRO A 6 -18.53 26.54 26.29
N THR A 7 -17.52 26.97 27.04
CA THR A 7 -17.68 27.79 28.25
C THR A 7 -18.03 29.25 27.91
N THR A 8 -19.20 29.51 27.34
CA THR A 8 -19.75 30.87 27.16
C THR A 8 -21.27 30.89 27.33
N SER A 9 -21.72 30.67 28.58
CA SER A 9 -22.87 31.34 29.24
C SER A 9 -23.44 30.44 30.34
N GLN A 10 -23.58 31.00 31.55
CA GLN A 10 -24.05 30.28 32.75
C GLN A 10 -25.54 29.85 32.71
N HIS A 11 -26.26 30.06 31.61
CA HIS A 11 -27.70 29.76 31.51
C HIS A 11 -28.04 28.54 30.62
N HIS A 12 -27.09 27.67 30.28
CA HIS A 12 -27.31 26.46 29.46
C HIS A 12 -26.90 25.14 30.13
N LEU A 13 -26.85 25.10 31.46
CA LEU A 13 -26.46 23.91 32.23
C LEU A 13 -27.54 22.79 32.27
N GLN A 14 -28.76 23.02 31.76
CA GLN A 14 -29.89 22.11 32.01
C GLN A 14 -30.41 21.29 30.81
N PHE A 15 -29.91 21.48 29.58
CA PHE A 15 -30.52 20.83 28.39
C PHE A 15 -29.70 19.70 27.72
N LEU A 16 -28.49 19.38 28.21
CA LEU A 16 -27.64 18.33 27.62
C LEU A 16 -27.49 17.04 28.46
N LEU A 17 -27.91 17.06 29.72
CA LEU A 17 -27.98 15.88 30.60
C LEU A 17 -29.03 14.86 30.12
N SER A 18 -30.17 15.32 29.60
CA SER A 18 -31.32 14.45 29.29
C SER A 18 -31.09 13.53 28.09
N ARG A 19 -30.42 13.99 27.02
CA ARG A 19 -30.13 13.14 25.84
C ARG A 19 -28.91 12.24 26.02
N PHE A 20 -27.93 12.63 26.85
CA PHE A 20 -26.80 11.78 27.21
C PHE A 20 -27.31 10.57 28.01
N LEU A 21 -28.12 10.83 29.05
CA LEU A 21 -28.77 9.81 29.87
C LEU A 21 -29.81 8.99 29.09
N ALA A 22 -30.49 9.53 28.07
CA ALA A 22 -31.46 8.77 27.27
C ALA A 22 -30.81 7.71 26.35
N LYS A 23 -29.69 8.04 25.68
CA LYS A 23 -28.91 7.04 24.92
C LYS A 23 -28.19 6.06 25.85
N PHE A 24 -27.81 6.51 27.04
CA PHE A 24 -27.21 5.71 28.12
C PHE A 24 -28.19 4.69 28.73
N SER A 25 -29.40 5.12 29.08
CA SER A 25 -30.44 4.28 29.71
C SER A 25 -31.01 3.25 28.75
N ALA A 26 -30.92 3.48 27.43
CA ALA A 26 -31.33 2.53 26.42
C ALA A 26 -30.36 1.34 26.28
N HIS A 27 -29.10 1.45 26.74
CA HIS A 27 -28.09 0.41 26.59
C HIS A 27 -27.78 -0.37 27.88
N LEU A 28 -28.08 0.19 29.06
CA LEU A 28 -27.95 -0.50 30.34
C LEU A 28 -29.10 -0.07 31.25
N ALA A 29 -29.77 -1.07 31.84
CA ALA A 29 -30.94 -0.90 32.72
C ALA A 29 -30.62 -0.27 34.10
N TYR A 30 -29.59 0.58 34.22
CA TYR A 30 -29.09 1.08 35.51
C TYR A 30 -28.49 2.50 35.39
N PRO A 31 -28.75 3.39 36.37
CA PRO A 31 -28.19 4.74 36.40
C PRO A 31 -26.68 4.75 36.70
N ALA A 32 -25.96 5.72 36.15
CA ALA A 32 -24.53 5.94 36.41
C ALA A 32 -24.28 6.25 37.90
N SER A 33 -23.18 5.73 38.47
CA SER A 33 -22.90 5.80 39.91
C SER A 33 -22.18 7.07 40.37
N SER A 34 -21.41 7.72 39.48
CA SER A 34 -20.75 9.00 39.76
C SER A 34 -20.24 9.66 38.48
N GLU A 35 -20.15 10.99 38.46
CA GLU A 35 -19.63 11.78 37.34
C GLU A 35 -18.28 12.42 37.72
N LYS A 36 -17.30 12.34 36.82
CA LYS A 36 -16.04 13.07 36.93
C LYS A 36 -15.96 14.12 35.85
N THR A 37 -15.60 15.34 36.25
CA THR A 37 -15.40 16.47 35.33
C THR A 37 -13.93 16.82 35.23
N GLN A 38 -13.44 17.03 34.01
CA GLN A 38 -12.08 17.48 33.73
C GLN A 38 -12.09 18.60 32.69
N THR A 39 -11.46 19.73 32.97
CA THR A 39 -11.27 20.77 31.95
C THR A 39 -10.26 20.33 30.90
N ILE A 40 -10.62 20.50 29.63
CA ILE A 40 -9.83 20.10 28.47
C ILE A 40 -9.73 21.23 27.43
N TRP A 41 -8.83 21.05 26.48
CA TRP A 41 -8.79 21.82 25.25
C TRP A 41 -9.40 21.03 24.11
N LEU A 42 -10.36 21.65 23.42
CA LEU A 42 -11.04 21.10 22.26
C LEU A 42 -10.70 21.94 21.03
N LEU A 43 -10.29 21.28 19.95
CA LEU A 43 -10.35 21.85 18.60
C LEU A 43 -11.74 21.57 18.02
N ASP A 44 -12.57 22.61 17.88
CA ASP A 44 -13.98 22.47 17.51
C ASP A 44 -14.20 22.26 16.00
N LYS A 45 -15.45 22.07 15.56
CA LYS A 45 -15.79 21.84 14.14
C LYS A 45 -15.33 22.98 13.22
N SER A 46 -15.21 24.19 13.76
CA SER A 46 -14.79 25.40 13.05
C SER A 46 -13.27 25.62 13.13
N CYS A 47 -12.51 24.62 13.60
CA CYS A 47 -11.07 24.65 13.76
C CYS A 47 -10.56 25.68 14.79
N HIS A 48 -11.40 26.05 15.77
CA HIS A 48 -10.99 26.93 16.86
C HIS A 48 -10.71 26.16 18.15
N TRP A 49 -9.69 26.60 18.89
CA TRP A 49 -9.39 26.08 20.22
C TRP A 49 -10.33 26.68 21.27
N VAL A 50 -11.06 25.83 21.95
CA VAL A 50 -11.96 26.20 23.04
C VAL A 50 -11.66 25.39 24.31
N GLN A 51 -11.86 26.00 25.47
CA GLN A 51 -11.90 25.24 26.73
C GLN A 51 -13.28 24.60 26.87
N ALA A 52 -13.29 23.34 27.30
CA ALA A 52 -14.52 22.57 27.49
C ALA A 52 -14.37 21.66 28.71
N ASP A 53 -15.51 21.29 29.29
CA ASP A 53 -15.55 20.31 30.38
C ASP A 53 -15.85 18.92 29.83
N LEU A 54 -14.93 17.99 30.09
CA LEU A 54 -15.08 16.57 29.79
C LEU A 54 -15.83 15.89 30.93
N LEU A 55 -16.98 15.32 30.60
CA LEU A 55 -17.77 14.50 31.50
C LEU A 55 -17.46 13.02 31.28
N ILE A 56 -17.12 12.31 32.35
CA ILE A 56 -16.84 10.87 32.35
C ILE A 56 -17.82 10.19 33.29
N ALA A 57 -18.61 9.27 32.76
CA ALA A 57 -19.54 8.49 33.56
C ALA A 57 -18.85 7.23 34.10
N HIS A 58 -18.89 7.03 35.42
CA HIS A 58 -18.35 5.85 36.08
C HIS A 58 -19.49 4.92 36.52
N PHE A 59 -19.33 3.64 36.24
CA PHE A 59 -20.29 2.60 36.60
C PHE A 59 -19.68 1.60 37.58
N ALA A 60 -20.06 1.69 38.85
CA ALA A 60 -19.42 0.98 39.96
C ALA A 60 -19.51 -0.55 39.86
N SER A 61 -20.60 -1.10 39.30
CA SER A 61 -20.82 -2.56 39.28
C SER A 61 -19.91 -3.30 38.31
N CYS A 62 -19.63 -2.76 37.11
CA CYS A 62 -18.65 -3.31 36.17
C CYS A 62 -17.32 -2.53 36.15
N ARG A 63 -17.19 -1.53 37.04
CA ARG A 63 -16.07 -0.58 37.13
C ARG A 63 -15.75 0.13 35.81
N ALA A 64 -16.68 0.23 34.88
CA ALA A 64 -16.43 0.83 33.57
C ALA A 64 -16.45 2.37 33.63
N ASP A 65 -15.57 3.01 32.85
CA ASP A 65 -15.61 4.44 32.59
C ASP A 65 -15.98 4.70 31.13
N TYR A 66 -17.00 5.52 30.93
CA TYR A 66 -17.51 5.88 29.61
C TYR A 66 -17.04 7.29 29.26
N TYR A 67 -16.21 7.37 28.23
CA TYR A 67 -15.76 8.61 27.61
C TYR A 67 -16.58 8.88 26.34
N PRO A 68 -16.55 10.11 25.81
CA PRO A 68 -17.21 10.42 24.53
C PRO A 68 -16.74 9.60 23.32
N ASP A 69 -15.54 9.01 23.37
CA ASP A 69 -14.89 8.33 22.24
C ASP A 69 -14.49 6.87 22.50
N ARG A 70 -14.74 6.36 23.71
CA ARG A 70 -14.35 5.00 24.13
C ARG A 70 -15.01 4.62 25.46
N VAL A 71 -15.04 3.32 25.73
CA VAL A 71 -15.38 2.76 27.04
C VAL A 71 -14.16 2.01 27.58
N THR A 72 -13.81 2.23 28.85
CA THR A 72 -12.79 1.45 29.54
C THR A 72 -13.42 0.56 30.59
N TYR A 73 -12.94 -0.66 30.77
CA TYR A 73 -13.53 -1.65 31.67
C TYR A 73 -12.46 -2.60 32.21
N ASN A 74 -12.74 -3.26 33.33
CA ASN A 74 -11.86 -4.28 33.88
C ASN A 74 -12.25 -5.65 33.33
N THR A 75 -11.25 -6.44 32.94
CA THR A 75 -11.43 -7.84 32.59
C THR A 75 -11.22 -8.75 33.81
N PRO A 76 -11.68 -10.03 33.77
CA PRO A 76 -11.55 -10.96 34.90
C PRO A 76 -10.09 -11.21 35.35
N ASP A 77 -9.13 -11.05 34.44
CA ASP A 77 -7.68 -11.11 34.69
C ASP A 77 -7.10 -9.82 35.32
N ASN A 78 -7.97 -8.93 35.81
CA ASN A 78 -7.62 -7.67 36.46
C ASN A 78 -6.85 -6.67 35.57
N ARG A 79 -6.95 -6.81 34.24
CA ARG A 79 -6.43 -5.82 33.29
C ARG A 79 -7.49 -4.75 32.99
N ARG A 80 -7.02 -3.51 32.77
CA ARG A 80 -7.88 -2.41 32.29
C ARG A 80 -7.82 -2.38 30.77
N ARG A 81 -8.94 -2.68 30.11
CA ARG A 81 -9.07 -2.64 28.64
C ARG A 81 -9.93 -1.47 28.20
N GLN A 82 -9.82 -1.11 26.94
CA GLN A 82 -10.70 -0.14 26.28
C GLN A 82 -11.30 -0.73 24.99
N ARG A 83 -12.51 -0.26 24.68
CA ARG A 83 -13.19 -0.43 23.39
C ARG A 83 -13.48 0.96 22.83
N LEU A 84 -13.21 1.15 21.55
CA LEU A 84 -13.41 2.44 20.89
C LEU A 84 -14.89 2.65 20.56
N GLU A 85 -15.36 3.89 20.69
CA GLU A 85 -16.65 4.30 20.12
C GLU A 85 -16.41 4.67 18.66
N ILE A 86 -16.98 3.89 17.74
CA ILE A 86 -16.72 4.00 16.30
C ILE A 86 -17.26 5.31 15.73
N SER A 87 -18.47 5.70 16.14
CA SER A 87 -19.17 6.89 15.65
C SER A 87 -18.96 8.11 16.56
N ALA A 88 -17.82 8.17 17.24
CA ALA A 88 -17.49 9.24 18.17
C ALA A 88 -17.46 10.60 17.47
N LYS A 89 -18.21 11.58 18.01
CA LYS A 89 -18.21 12.96 17.49
C LYS A 89 -16.91 13.70 17.83
N TYR A 90 -16.33 13.37 18.98
CA TYR A 90 -15.09 13.97 19.48
C TYR A 90 -14.08 12.86 19.68
N ILE A 91 -12.83 13.11 19.32
CA ILE A 91 -11.75 12.13 19.38
C ILE A 91 -10.70 12.66 20.34
N ARG A 92 -10.25 11.82 21.27
CA ARG A 92 -9.13 12.17 22.13
C ARG A 92 -7.84 12.12 21.31
N VAL A 93 -7.11 13.22 21.27
CA VAL A 93 -5.85 13.34 20.53
C VAL A 93 -4.65 13.02 21.44
N LEU A 94 -4.69 13.49 22.69
CA LEU A 94 -3.65 13.23 23.68
C LEU A 94 -4.24 12.78 25.01
N LYS A 95 -3.46 12.01 25.77
CA LYS A 95 -3.80 11.58 27.13
C LYS A 95 -4.10 12.78 28.07
N HIS A 96 -3.45 13.92 27.86
CA HIS A 96 -3.51 15.10 28.72
C HIS A 96 -4.50 16.17 28.23
N GLY A 97 -5.74 15.78 27.95
CA GLY A 97 -6.84 16.74 27.79
C GLY A 97 -6.83 17.53 26.48
N VAL A 98 -6.33 16.96 25.38
CA VAL A 98 -6.50 17.53 24.03
C VAL A 98 -7.45 16.65 23.24
N TRP A 99 -8.52 17.26 22.76
CA TRP A 99 -9.58 16.62 21.98
C TRP A 99 -9.82 17.40 20.69
N ALA A 100 -10.36 16.74 19.69
CA ALA A 100 -10.74 17.36 18.44
C ALA A 100 -12.12 16.85 17.99
N HIS A 101 -12.87 17.71 17.33
CA HIS A 101 -14.06 17.29 16.60
C HIS A 101 -13.67 16.37 15.43
N ARG A 102 -14.36 15.24 15.25
CA ARG A 102 -14.06 14.22 14.22
C ARG A 102 -13.99 14.81 12.80
N GLN A 103 -14.78 15.85 12.51
CA GLN A 103 -14.74 16.57 11.24
C GLN A 103 -13.31 17.04 10.84
N ILE A 104 -12.48 17.43 11.80
CA ILE A 104 -11.11 17.87 11.52
C ILE A 104 -10.27 16.69 11.03
N ALA A 105 -10.48 15.49 11.58
CA ALA A 105 -9.81 14.28 11.09
C ALA A 105 -10.28 13.90 9.69
N ILE A 106 -11.57 14.10 9.38
CA ILE A 106 -12.12 13.91 8.02
C ILE A 106 -11.49 14.92 7.05
N PHE A 107 -11.31 16.18 7.46
CA PHE A 107 -10.62 17.17 6.64
C PHE A 107 -9.14 16.82 6.43
N GLN A 108 -8.46 16.35 7.48
CA GLN A 108 -7.08 15.88 7.38
C GLN A 108 -6.93 14.72 6.40
N GLU A 109 -7.85 13.77 6.44
CA GLU A 109 -7.90 12.63 5.52
C GLU A 109 -8.16 13.10 4.08
N GLY A 110 -9.12 14.01 3.87
CA GLY A 110 -9.36 14.61 2.56
C GLY A 110 -8.15 15.38 2.01
N ALA A 111 -7.43 16.11 2.87
CA ALA A 111 -6.23 16.84 2.49
C ALA A 111 -5.06 15.90 2.15
N LEU A 112 -4.93 14.79 2.88
CA LEU A 112 -3.97 13.75 2.57
C LEU A 112 -4.23 13.15 1.18
N ASN A 113 -5.49 12.79 0.89
CA ASN A 113 -5.81 12.11 -0.38
C ASN A 113 -5.78 13.04 -1.59
N ARG A 114 -6.29 14.28 -1.45
CA ARG A 114 -6.40 15.21 -2.59
C ARG A 114 -5.16 16.05 -2.84
N PHE A 115 -4.42 16.37 -1.78
CA PHE A 115 -3.25 17.25 -1.86
C PHE A 115 -1.95 16.54 -1.48
N HIS A 116 -1.99 15.22 -1.26
CA HIS A 116 -0.82 14.44 -0.85
C HIS A 116 -0.11 15.08 0.36
N THR A 117 -0.88 15.67 1.27
CA THR A 117 -0.34 16.50 2.36
C THR A 117 0.04 15.62 3.55
N GLY A 118 1.29 15.68 4.01
CA GLY A 118 1.73 15.02 5.24
C GLY A 118 1.15 15.67 6.51
N TRP A 119 1.24 15.00 7.67
CA TRP A 119 0.64 15.50 8.92
C TRP A 119 1.18 16.87 9.37
N SER A 120 2.47 17.14 9.15
CA SER A 120 3.07 18.45 9.45
C SER A 120 2.47 19.56 8.60
N ASN A 121 2.41 19.35 7.28
CA ASN A 121 1.91 20.35 6.34
C ASN A 121 0.42 20.65 6.58
N PHE A 122 -0.37 19.62 6.93
CA PHE A 122 -1.76 19.82 7.34
C PHE A 122 -1.86 20.66 8.63
N ALA A 123 -1.04 20.34 9.64
CA ALA A 123 -1.03 21.09 10.89
C ALA A 123 -0.63 22.55 10.67
N ASP A 124 0.43 22.80 9.91
CA ASP A 124 0.93 24.14 9.57
C ASP A 124 -0.14 24.93 8.80
N TRP A 125 -0.71 24.33 7.75
CA TRP A 125 -1.81 24.94 6.99
C TRP A 125 -3.01 25.31 7.87
N LEU A 126 -3.42 24.41 8.77
CA LEU A 126 -4.55 24.66 9.67
C LEU A 126 -4.24 25.79 10.65
N ASN A 127 -3.02 25.81 11.20
CA ASN A 127 -2.57 26.85 12.12
C ASN A 127 -2.51 28.23 11.44
N ASP A 128 -1.99 28.29 10.23
CA ASP A 128 -1.88 29.52 9.46
C ASP A 128 -3.25 30.03 9.01
N SER A 129 -4.18 29.12 8.70
CA SER A 129 -5.55 29.46 8.28
C SER A 129 -6.42 29.96 9.44
N THR A 130 -6.18 29.48 10.66
CA THR A 130 -7.01 29.82 11.83
C THR A 130 -6.45 30.98 12.65
N GLY A 131 -5.17 31.32 12.49
CA GLY A 131 -4.51 32.39 13.24
C GLY A 131 -4.52 32.20 14.76
N SER A 132 -4.79 30.97 15.25
CA SER A 132 -4.96 30.72 16.68
C SER A 132 -3.62 30.80 17.41
N GLN A 133 -3.63 31.39 18.61
CA GLN A 133 -2.44 31.40 19.49
C GLN A 133 -2.00 29.99 19.89
N ARG A 134 -2.98 29.08 20.08
CA ARG A 134 -2.70 27.67 20.33
C ARG A 134 -2.59 26.97 18.99
N LYS A 135 -1.48 26.28 18.75
CA LYS A 135 -1.22 25.58 17.50
C LYS A 135 -1.44 24.08 17.64
N LEU A 136 -2.03 23.46 16.62
CA LEU A 136 -2.02 22.01 16.43
C LEU A 136 -0.60 21.58 16.07
N THR A 137 -0.01 20.70 16.89
CA THR A 137 1.35 20.19 16.62
C THR A 137 1.32 19.05 15.62
N ASN A 138 2.43 18.79 14.92
CA ASN A 138 2.57 17.61 14.04
C ASN A 138 2.22 16.30 14.78
N HIS A 139 2.73 16.12 16.01
CA HIS A 139 2.39 14.94 16.81
C HIS A 139 0.89 14.84 17.11
N GLN A 140 0.21 15.96 17.41
CA GLN A 140 -1.24 15.96 17.61
C GLN A 140 -2.00 15.64 16.32
N ALA A 141 -1.59 16.21 15.19
CA ALA A 141 -2.17 15.89 13.88
C ALA A 141 -1.99 14.41 13.53
N GLN A 142 -0.83 13.82 13.83
CA GLN A 142 -0.60 12.39 13.67
C GLN A 142 -1.51 11.56 14.59
N CYS A 143 -1.64 11.93 15.87
CA CYS A 143 -2.49 11.20 16.82
C CYS A 143 -3.97 11.26 16.39
N LEU A 144 -4.44 12.43 15.96
CA LEU A 144 -5.80 12.63 15.44
C LEU A 144 -6.07 11.72 14.24
N PHE A 145 -5.14 11.69 13.29
CA PHE A 145 -5.23 10.83 12.12
C PHE A 145 -5.28 9.34 12.50
N ILE A 146 -4.35 8.87 13.33
CA ILE A 146 -4.29 7.46 13.75
C ILE A 146 -5.56 7.05 14.51
N GLU A 147 -6.06 7.87 15.42
CA GLU A 147 -7.28 7.58 16.19
C GLU A 147 -8.53 7.51 15.30
N HIS A 148 -8.73 8.49 14.42
CA HIS A 148 -9.85 8.48 13.47
C HIS A 148 -9.74 7.30 12.50
N PHE A 149 -8.55 7.09 11.93
CA PHE A 149 -8.36 6.08 10.91
C PHE A 149 -8.40 4.66 11.47
N SER A 150 -7.97 4.45 12.73
CA SER A 150 -8.15 3.17 13.43
C SER A 150 -9.62 2.74 13.45
N ARG A 151 -10.53 3.66 13.77
CA ARG A 151 -11.98 3.37 13.78
C ARG A 151 -12.47 3.01 12.37
N ARG A 152 -12.02 3.74 11.35
CA ARG A 152 -12.35 3.45 9.95
C ARG A 152 -11.89 2.06 9.51
N LEU A 153 -10.65 1.67 9.82
CA LEU A 153 -10.12 0.34 9.48
C LEU A 153 -10.88 -0.77 10.20
N LEU A 154 -11.15 -0.60 11.49
CA LEU A 154 -11.88 -1.60 12.25
C LEU A 154 -13.28 -1.85 11.67
N VAL A 155 -13.98 -0.80 11.23
CA VAL A 155 -15.27 -0.97 10.52
C VAL A 155 -15.08 -1.69 9.20
N PHE A 156 -14.09 -1.29 8.39
CA PHE A 156 -13.84 -1.89 7.08
C PHE A 156 -13.54 -3.39 7.16
N HIS A 157 -12.83 -3.83 8.20
CA HIS A 157 -12.52 -5.23 8.45
C HIS A 157 -13.57 -5.94 9.34
N GLY A 158 -14.76 -5.36 9.55
CA GLY A 158 -15.83 -6.00 10.34
C GLY A 158 -15.53 -6.15 11.84
N LYS A 159 -14.52 -5.46 12.36
CA LYS A 159 -14.02 -5.55 13.75
C LYS A 159 -14.44 -4.37 14.63
N GLY A 160 -15.35 -3.51 14.15
CA GLY A 160 -15.75 -2.28 14.85
C GLY A 160 -16.34 -2.51 16.25
N THR A 161 -17.13 -3.56 16.44
CA THR A 161 -17.81 -3.87 17.71
C THR A 161 -16.94 -4.68 18.68
N ASP A 162 -16.08 -5.53 18.12
CA ASP A 162 -15.40 -6.60 18.87
C ASP A 162 -13.97 -6.19 19.28
N PHE A 163 -13.43 -5.14 18.67
CA PHE A 163 -12.08 -4.68 18.94
C PHE A 163 -11.91 -4.15 20.37
N SER A 164 -10.88 -4.65 21.06
CA SER A 164 -10.46 -4.13 22.35
C SER A 164 -8.95 -4.19 22.54
N CYS A 165 -8.38 -3.16 23.16
CA CYS A 165 -6.96 -3.05 23.48
C CYS A 165 -6.75 -2.64 24.96
N ASP A 166 -5.50 -2.57 25.41
CA ASP A 166 -5.20 -2.04 26.75
C ASP A 166 -5.66 -0.58 26.87
N ALA A 167 -6.12 -0.18 28.06
CA ALA A 167 -6.67 1.14 28.25
C ALA A 167 -5.61 2.25 28.15
N HIS A 168 -5.99 3.34 27.50
CA HIS A 168 -5.15 4.51 27.28
C HIS A 168 -3.80 4.20 26.62
N PRO A 169 -3.81 3.50 25.47
CA PRO A 169 -2.58 3.17 24.76
C PRO A 169 -1.92 4.45 24.26
N SER A 170 -0.60 4.39 24.04
CA SER A 170 0.05 5.39 23.19
C SER A 170 -0.44 5.22 21.75
N THR A 171 -0.27 6.27 20.94
CA THR A 171 -0.61 6.24 19.51
C THR A 171 0.09 5.09 18.77
N SER A 172 1.36 4.83 19.08
CA SER A 172 2.14 3.73 18.51
C SER A 172 1.62 2.35 18.92
N VAL A 173 1.20 2.19 20.18
CA VAL A 173 0.61 0.94 20.66
C VAL A 173 -0.76 0.72 20.03
N LEU A 174 -1.58 1.77 19.91
CA LEU A 174 -2.88 1.69 19.24
C LEU A 174 -2.72 1.23 17.79
N SER A 175 -1.86 1.88 17.00
CA SER A 175 -1.65 1.51 15.61
C SER A 175 -1.10 0.08 15.46
N ALA A 176 -0.20 -0.35 16.34
CA ALA A 176 0.30 -1.73 16.35
C ALA A 176 -0.79 -2.76 16.64
N VAL A 177 -1.65 -2.51 17.65
CA VAL A 177 -2.73 -3.45 18.02
C VAL A 177 -3.82 -3.48 16.96
N VAL A 178 -4.16 -2.32 16.36
CA VAL A 178 -5.10 -2.27 15.24
C VAL A 178 -4.53 -3.02 14.04
N ARG A 179 -3.27 -2.77 13.66
CA ARG A 179 -2.55 -3.52 12.60
C ARG A 179 -2.60 -5.03 12.85
N ALA A 180 -2.32 -5.47 14.08
CA ALA A 180 -2.42 -6.88 14.44
C ALA A 180 -3.84 -7.45 14.30
N ALA A 181 -4.86 -6.65 14.57
CA ALA A 181 -6.26 -7.07 14.47
C ALA A 181 -6.75 -7.17 13.02
N VAL A 182 -6.28 -6.29 12.12
CA VAL A 182 -6.72 -6.21 10.72
C VAL A 182 -5.81 -6.96 9.73
N GLY A 183 -4.55 -7.22 10.11
CA GLY A 183 -3.58 -7.99 9.32
C GLY A 183 -2.17 -7.37 9.34
N VAL A 184 -1.15 -8.18 9.67
CA VAL A 184 0.27 -7.81 9.66
C VAL A 184 0.90 -8.24 8.32
N ASN A 185 1.73 -7.37 7.72
CA ASN A 185 2.58 -7.67 6.54
C ASN A 185 1.88 -7.99 5.21
N GLY A 186 0.56 -7.90 5.06
CA GLY A 186 -0.01 -8.40 3.79
C GLY A 186 -1.49 -8.66 3.73
N GLY A 187 -2.28 -8.06 4.64
CA GLY A 187 -3.66 -8.50 4.86
C GLY A 187 -4.47 -8.67 3.57
N VAL A 188 -5.23 -9.75 3.49
CA VAL A 188 -6.30 -9.87 2.49
C VAL A 188 -7.43 -8.97 2.94
N ILE A 189 -7.91 -8.13 2.04
CA ILE A 189 -9.17 -7.41 2.26
C ILE A 189 -10.27 -8.45 2.07
N GLU A 190 -10.82 -8.99 3.16
CA GLU A 190 -11.84 -10.04 3.10
C GLU A 190 -13.03 -9.64 2.21
N ALA A 191 -13.43 -8.36 2.27
CA ALA A 191 -14.45 -7.79 1.39
C ALA A 191 -14.08 -7.84 -0.10
N ALA A 192 -12.79 -7.77 -0.46
CA ALA A 192 -12.33 -7.89 -1.84
C ALA A 192 -12.60 -9.27 -2.42
N MET A 193 -12.58 -10.33 -1.59
CA MET A 193 -12.89 -11.68 -2.04
C MET A 193 -14.38 -11.87 -2.34
N MET A 194 -15.23 -11.00 -1.76
CA MET A 194 -16.67 -10.95 -1.98
C MET A 194 -17.11 -9.88 -2.98
N HIS A 195 -16.18 -9.06 -3.49
CA HIS A 195 -16.47 -8.16 -4.60
C HIS A 195 -16.90 -9.02 -5.79
N GLU A 196 -17.81 -8.52 -6.63
CA GLU A 196 -18.23 -9.17 -7.87
C GLU A 196 -18.51 -8.08 -8.89
N CYS A 197 -17.77 -8.06 -10.01
CA CYS A 197 -18.08 -7.20 -11.15
C CYS A 197 -17.64 -7.85 -12.46
N VAL A 198 -18.21 -7.37 -13.56
CA VAL A 198 -17.98 -7.94 -14.91
C VAL A 198 -16.59 -7.63 -15.47
N ASP A 199 -15.90 -6.62 -14.94
CA ASP A 199 -14.59 -6.15 -15.46
C ASP A 199 -13.42 -7.08 -15.08
N TYR A 200 -13.62 -7.98 -14.10
CA TYR A 200 -12.61 -8.99 -13.76
C TYR A 200 -13.19 -10.40 -13.58
N THR A 201 -14.51 -10.58 -13.69
CA THR A 201 -15.18 -11.88 -13.62
C THR A 201 -16.10 -12.07 -14.82
N HIS A 202 -15.95 -13.16 -15.55
CA HIS A 202 -16.92 -13.58 -16.56
C HIS A 202 -17.11 -15.09 -16.58
N LEU A 203 -18.15 -15.55 -17.28
CA LEU A 203 -18.38 -16.97 -17.53
C LEU A 203 -17.19 -17.56 -18.27
N LYS A 204 -16.76 -18.75 -17.85
CA LYS A 204 -15.67 -19.45 -18.50
C LYS A 204 -16.00 -19.72 -19.98
N ARG A 205 -15.05 -19.39 -20.85
CA ARG A 205 -15.16 -19.45 -22.30
C ARG A 205 -14.34 -20.61 -22.83
N TYR A 206 -14.78 -21.16 -23.94
CA TYR A 206 -14.11 -22.28 -24.62
C TYR A 206 -13.85 -21.92 -26.08
N ARG A 207 -12.93 -22.66 -26.73
CA ARG A 207 -12.62 -22.47 -28.16
C ARG A 207 -13.88 -22.46 -29.02
N SER A 208 -14.82 -23.36 -28.70
CA SER A 208 -16.11 -23.49 -29.39
C SER A 208 -16.97 -22.24 -29.31
N ASP A 209 -16.87 -21.45 -28.23
CA ASP A 209 -17.62 -20.21 -28.08
C ASP A 209 -17.06 -19.14 -29.03
N LEU A 210 -15.74 -18.99 -29.11
CA LEU A 210 -15.09 -18.08 -30.07
C LEU A 210 -15.42 -18.44 -31.52
N VAL A 211 -15.38 -19.72 -31.87
CA VAL A 211 -15.74 -20.19 -33.22
C VAL A 211 -17.21 -19.87 -33.53
N ARG A 212 -18.11 -20.08 -32.57
CA ARG A 212 -19.55 -19.77 -32.71
C ARG A 212 -19.82 -18.28 -32.89
N GLU A 213 -19.00 -17.44 -32.27
CA GLU A 213 -19.06 -15.99 -32.38
C GLU A 213 -18.47 -15.45 -33.70
N GLY A 214 -17.94 -16.35 -34.54
CA GLY A 214 -17.43 -16.03 -35.88
C GLY A 214 -15.96 -15.63 -35.90
N VAL A 215 -15.21 -15.91 -34.83
CA VAL A 215 -13.79 -15.55 -34.72
C VAL A 215 -12.94 -16.45 -35.63
N VAL A 216 -12.16 -15.84 -36.52
CA VAL A 216 -11.14 -16.54 -37.31
C VAL A 216 -9.92 -16.77 -36.42
N LEU A 217 -9.74 -18.01 -35.96
CA LEU A 217 -8.60 -18.40 -35.15
C LEU A 217 -7.37 -18.59 -36.04
N GLY A 218 -6.50 -17.56 -36.07
CA GLY A 218 -5.25 -17.57 -36.84
C GLY A 218 -4.16 -18.44 -36.19
N ALA A 219 -3.14 -18.81 -36.97
CA ALA A 219 -1.93 -19.45 -36.45
C ALA A 219 -0.95 -18.45 -35.80
N ALA A 220 -1.20 -17.15 -35.96
CA ALA A 220 -0.35 -16.08 -35.45
C ALA A 220 -0.43 -15.95 -33.91
N LEU A 221 0.70 -15.61 -33.30
CA LEU A 221 0.85 -15.39 -31.86
C LEU A 221 0.58 -13.92 -31.48
N ASP A 222 -0.37 -13.30 -32.16
CA ASP A 222 -0.72 -11.88 -31.95
C ASP A 222 -1.55 -11.69 -30.67
N VAL A 223 -1.60 -10.44 -30.20
CA VAL A 223 -2.36 -10.00 -29.03
C VAL A 223 -3.63 -9.28 -29.47
N ALA A 224 -4.79 -9.72 -28.99
CA ALA A 224 -6.07 -9.11 -29.35
C ALA A 224 -6.16 -7.62 -28.95
N GLY A 225 -6.84 -6.83 -29.78
CA GLY A 225 -6.99 -5.38 -29.57
C GLY A 225 -5.71 -4.56 -29.79
N MET A 226 -4.67 -5.12 -30.42
CA MET A 226 -3.44 -4.40 -30.81
C MET A 226 -3.18 -4.58 -32.31
N PRO A 227 -2.59 -3.58 -33.00
CA PRO A 227 -2.16 -3.76 -34.38
C PRO A 227 -1.10 -4.86 -34.46
N ALA A 228 -1.19 -5.73 -35.47
CA ALA A 228 -0.15 -6.71 -35.76
C ALA A 228 1.19 -5.98 -35.86
N ALA A 229 2.21 -6.46 -35.15
CA ALA A 229 3.54 -5.85 -35.19
C ALA A 229 4.03 -5.91 -36.64
N SER A 230 3.92 -4.82 -37.38
CA SER A 230 4.56 -4.65 -38.68
C SER A 230 6.05 -4.49 -38.43
N ASN A 231 6.71 -5.60 -38.13
CA ASN A 231 8.16 -5.63 -38.18
C ASN A 231 8.52 -5.37 -39.64
N GLY A 232 9.20 -4.25 -39.89
CA GLY A 232 9.63 -3.83 -41.23
C GLY A 232 10.67 -4.75 -41.89
N ASP A 233 10.92 -5.94 -41.33
CA ASP A 233 11.76 -6.96 -41.89
C ASP A 233 10.96 -8.27 -41.97
N GLY A 234 10.84 -8.80 -43.20
CA GLY A 234 9.91 -9.87 -43.53
C GLY A 234 10.05 -11.14 -42.68
N ASN A 235 8.91 -11.79 -42.44
CA ASN A 235 8.73 -13.18 -41.97
C ASN A 235 10.01 -13.92 -41.55
N VAL A 236 10.57 -13.57 -40.39
CA VAL A 236 11.48 -14.47 -39.69
C VAL A 236 10.59 -15.43 -38.92
N ALA A 237 10.53 -16.68 -39.38
CA ALA A 237 9.84 -17.74 -38.65
C ALA A 237 10.38 -17.81 -37.20
N PRO A 238 9.52 -18.07 -36.20
CA PRO A 238 9.94 -18.09 -34.81
C PRO A 238 11.06 -19.12 -34.61
N VAL A 239 12.25 -18.65 -34.22
CA VAL A 239 13.38 -19.52 -33.87
C VAL A 239 13.10 -20.10 -32.48
N LEU A 240 12.74 -21.40 -32.41
CA LEU A 240 12.58 -22.14 -31.15
C LEU A 240 13.75 -21.85 -30.20
N PRO A 241 13.50 -21.61 -28.89
CA PRO A 241 14.58 -21.30 -27.97
C PRO A 241 15.61 -22.44 -27.98
N ALA A 242 16.89 -22.08 -28.01
CA ALA A 242 18.00 -23.05 -27.93
C ALA A 242 18.08 -23.77 -26.55
N ASP A 243 17.18 -23.45 -25.62
CA ASP A 243 17.14 -24.01 -24.28
C ASP A 243 16.33 -25.34 -24.27
N PRO A 244 17.00 -26.50 -24.04
CA PRO A 244 16.35 -27.81 -24.05
C PRO A 244 15.24 -27.96 -23.01
N ALA A 245 15.27 -27.18 -21.92
CA ALA A 245 14.24 -27.20 -20.88
C ALA A 245 12.93 -26.54 -21.36
N LEU A 246 13.01 -25.53 -22.22
CA LEU A 246 11.85 -24.83 -22.77
C LEU A 246 11.19 -25.63 -23.90
N ALA A 247 11.97 -26.42 -24.64
CA ALA A 247 11.47 -27.30 -25.70
C ALA A 247 10.61 -28.47 -25.18
N GLN A 248 10.71 -28.80 -23.88
CA GLN A 248 9.95 -29.88 -23.24
C GLN A 248 8.65 -29.40 -22.58
N LEU A 249 8.36 -28.10 -22.62
CA LEU A 249 7.14 -27.56 -22.02
C LEU A 249 5.90 -28.07 -22.78
N PRO A 250 4.95 -28.77 -22.10
CA PRO A 250 3.76 -29.28 -22.74
C PRO A 250 2.87 -28.11 -23.17
N VAL A 251 2.52 -28.01 -24.45
CA VAL A 251 1.60 -26.96 -24.96
C VAL A 251 0.40 -26.83 -24.03
N PRO A 252 0.00 -25.60 -23.62
CA PRO A 252 -1.14 -25.39 -22.74
C PRO A 252 -2.35 -26.23 -23.19
N GLN A 253 -2.75 -27.20 -22.37
CA GLN A 253 -3.88 -28.07 -22.70
C GLN A 253 -5.15 -27.22 -22.82
N GLN A 254 -5.74 -27.29 -24.00
CA GLN A 254 -6.98 -26.62 -24.30
C GLN A 254 -8.13 -27.38 -23.62
N GLN A 255 -8.90 -26.66 -22.80
CA GLN A 255 -10.05 -27.26 -22.13
C GLN A 255 -11.24 -27.33 -23.09
N GLU A 256 -11.95 -28.45 -23.07
CA GLU A 256 -13.17 -28.63 -23.83
C GLU A 256 -14.37 -28.10 -23.07
N ALA A 257 -15.37 -27.60 -23.81
CA ALA A 257 -16.61 -27.14 -23.22
C ALA A 257 -17.33 -28.31 -22.52
N PRO A 258 -17.84 -28.13 -21.30
CA PRO A 258 -18.66 -29.14 -20.66
C PRO A 258 -19.94 -29.38 -21.47
N ALA A 259 -20.49 -30.58 -21.34
CA ALA A 259 -21.72 -30.97 -22.03
C ALA A 259 -22.89 -30.01 -21.71
N GLU A 260 -23.83 -29.92 -22.65
CA GLU A 260 -24.98 -29.03 -22.54
C GLU A 260 -25.78 -29.30 -21.25
N GLY A 261 -26.10 -28.25 -20.50
CA GLY A 261 -26.77 -28.33 -19.20
C GLY A 261 -25.84 -28.43 -17.98
N ILE A 262 -24.54 -28.66 -18.16
CA ILE A 262 -23.56 -28.63 -17.05
C ILE A 262 -23.05 -27.20 -16.83
N PRO A 263 -23.06 -26.67 -15.58
CA PRO A 263 -22.54 -25.34 -15.29
C PRO A 263 -21.06 -25.21 -15.67
N ARG A 264 -20.73 -24.20 -16.48
CA ARG A 264 -19.38 -24.04 -17.06
C ARG A 264 -18.37 -23.29 -16.20
N GLY A 265 -18.74 -22.87 -14.98
CA GLY A 265 -17.89 -22.13 -14.05
C GLY A 265 -17.58 -20.69 -14.49
N TYR A 266 -16.81 -19.98 -13.67
CA TYR A 266 -16.39 -18.59 -13.90
C TYR A 266 -14.86 -18.47 -13.90
N VAL A 267 -14.36 -17.44 -14.56
CA VAL A 267 -12.96 -17.02 -14.52
C VAL A 267 -12.85 -15.68 -13.82
N ARG A 268 -11.80 -15.52 -13.01
CA ARG A 268 -11.41 -14.27 -12.35
C ARG A 268 -9.94 -13.98 -12.63
N LEU A 269 -9.59 -12.73 -12.94
CA LEU A 269 -8.19 -12.32 -13.12
C LEU A 269 -7.73 -11.34 -12.03
N ALA A 270 -6.61 -11.68 -11.39
CA ALA A 270 -5.85 -10.78 -10.53
C ALA A 270 -4.58 -10.30 -11.25
N VAL A 271 -4.28 -9.02 -11.09
CA VAL A 271 -3.11 -8.34 -11.66
C VAL A 271 -2.21 -7.91 -10.52
N MET A 272 -0.90 -8.06 -10.70
CA MET A 272 0.10 -7.55 -9.79
C MET A 272 1.19 -6.80 -10.55
N ASP A 273 1.64 -5.71 -9.96
CA ASP A 273 2.82 -5.00 -10.43
C ASP A 273 3.63 -4.52 -9.22
N GLY A 274 4.93 -4.41 -9.44
CA GLY A 274 5.88 -4.02 -8.45
C GLY A 274 6.18 -2.53 -8.46
N LYS A 275 5.81 -1.80 -7.39
CA LYS A 275 6.24 -0.41 -7.23
C LYS A 275 7.48 -0.29 -6.36
N THR A 276 8.55 0.33 -6.87
CA THR A 276 9.67 0.75 -6.02
C THR A 276 9.26 1.89 -5.09
N ILE A 277 8.73 1.53 -3.92
CA ILE A 277 8.52 2.43 -2.80
C ILE A 277 9.76 2.30 -1.94
N LYS A 278 10.63 3.32 -1.94
CA LYS A 278 11.94 3.31 -1.26
C LYS A 278 11.82 3.41 0.27
N HIS A 279 10.90 2.65 0.87
CA HIS A 279 10.73 2.57 2.31
C HIS A 279 11.98 2.03 2.97
N ARG A 280 12.39 2.62 4.10
CA ARG A 280 13.68 2.31 4.73
C ARG A 280 13.56 1.08 5.61
N LYS A 281 14.47 0.13 5.40
CA LYS A 281 14.63 -1.08 6.22
C LYS A 281 16.01 -1.10 6.87
N PHE A 282 16.21 -2.07 7.75
CA PHE A 282 17.51 -2.33 8.39
C PHE A 282 18.67 -2.30 7.38
N ALA A 283 19.83 -1.78 7.80
CA ALA A 283 20.97 -1.59 6.90
C ALA A 283 21.60 -2.91 6.37
N LEU A 284 21.21 -4.05 6.92
CA LEU A 284 21.66 -5.39 6.51
C LEU A 284 20.44 -6.27 6.23
N ASP A 285 20.61 -7.37 5.50
CA ASP A 285 19.50 -8.32 5.22
C ASP A 285 19.36 -9.40 6.31
N ILE A 286 20.07 -9.26 7.43
CA ILE A 286 20.02 -10.19 8.57
C ILE A 286 18.86 -9.92 9.55
N CYS A 287 18.13 -8.83 9.34
CA CYS A 287 17.10 -8.38 10.28
C CYS A 287 16.00 -7.59 9.57
N GLU A 288 14.75 -7.94 9.83
CA GLU A 288 13.56 -7.27 9.29
C GLU A 288 12.86 -6.37 10.31
N ALA A 289 13.37 -6.33 11.55
CA ALA A 289 12.80 -5.52 12.62
C ALA A 289 12.84 -4.01 12.31
N PRO A 290 11.87 -3.24 12.83
CA PRO A 290 11.74 -1.82 12.52
C PRO A 290 12.92 -0.97 12.98
N LEU A 291 13.22 0.07 12.22
CA LEU A 291 14.25 1.05 12.57
C LEU A 291 13.84 1.84 13.81
N VAL A 292 14.79 2.12 14.71
CA VAL A 292 14.55 3.06 15.83
C VAL A 292 14.19 4.45 15.31
N ASN A 293 14.78 4.84 14.18
CA ASN A 293 14.59 6.14 13.56
C ASN A 293 14.58 6.01 12.03
N TYR A 294 13.44 6.26 11.40
CA TYR A 294 13.29 6.16 9.95
C TYR A 294 13.83 7.40 9.20
N LYS A 295 13.96 8.55 9.87
CA LYS A 295 14.44 9.80 9.25
C LYS A 295 15.91 9.74 8.87
N ASN A 296 16.76 9.18 9.73
CA ASN A 296 18.20 9.05 9.49
C ASN A 296 18.86 7.86 10.22
N GLY A 297 18.08 6.98 10.86
CA GLY A 297 18.60 5.77 11.49
C GLY A 297 18.88 4.66 10.48
N ARG A 298 19.59 3.64 10.98
CA ARG A 298 20.16 2.52 10.19
C ARG A 298 19.84 1.15 10.79
N PHE A 299 19.52 1.11 12.08
CA PHE A 299 19.37 -0.11 12.87
C PHE A 299 18.07 -0.11 13.69
N CYS A 300 17.60 -1.31 14.02
CA CYS A 300 16.52 -1.57 14.96
C CYS A 300 17.01 -1.54 16.42
N GLU A 301 16.08 -1.60 17.37
CA GLU A 301 16.39 -1.53 18.81
C GLU A 301 17.37 -2.64 19.25
N ALA A 302 17.11 -3.89 18.81
CA ALA A 302 17.92 -5.06 19.18
C ALA A 302 19.37 -4.99 18.65
N HIS A 303 19.61 -4.27 17.56
CA HIS A 303 20.91 -4.16 16.91
C HIS A 303 21.46 -2.72 16.94
N LEU A 304 20.97 -1.89 17.86
CA LEU A 304 21.36 -0.49 17.94
C LEU A 304 22.86 -0.33 18.26
N ASN A 305 23.47 -1.34 18.89
CA ASN A 305 24.91 -1.43 19.15
C ASN A 305 25.77 -1.40 17.88
N LEU A 306 25.25 -1.87 16.73
CA LEU A 306 25.97 -1.82 15.45
C LEU A 306 26.30 -0.39 14.99
N ARG A 307 25.63 0.63 15.55
CA ARG A 307 25.97 2.04 15.29
C ARG A 307 27.37 2.43 15.80
N ASN A 308 27.92 1.65 16.72
CA ASN A 308 29.22 1.89 17.32
C ASN A 308 30.34 1.09 16.61
N VAL A 309 30.00 0.35 15.55
CA VAL A 309 30.94 -0.43 14.73
C VAL A 309 31.10 0.25 13.36
N CYS A 310 32.29 0.17 12.79
CA CYS A 310 32.61 0.66 11.46
C CYS A 310 31.58 0.17 10.44
N GLY A 311 31.09 1.09 9.62
CA GLY A 311 30.04 0.83 8.66
C GLY A 311 30.49 -0.02 7.47
N ILE A 312 31.79 -0.18 7.23
CA ILE A 312 32.33 -1.20 6.32
C ILE A 312 32.21 -2.56 7.02
N VAL A 313 31.32 -3.42 6.51
CA VAL A 313 30.85 -4.62 7.26
C VAL A 313 32.00 -5.58 7.58
N SER A 314 32.98 -5.71 6.70
CA SER A 314 34.16 -6.57 6.88
C SER A 314 35.15 -6.04 7.94
N CYS A 315 35.02 -4.80 8.41
CA CYS A 315 36.02 -4.19 9.29
C CYS A 315 35.90 -4.59 10.76
N GLY A 316 34.68 -4.58 11.33
CA GLY A 316 34.41 -4.94 12.73
C GLY A 316 35.00 -4.02 13.82
N ARG A 317 35.82 -3.02 13.48
CA ARG A 317 36.42 -2.07 14.44
C ARG A 317 35.40 -1.06 14.98
N PRO A 318 35.59 -0.49 16.17
CA PRO A 318 34.73 0.58 16.67
C PRO A 318 34.82 1.84 15.79
N VAL A 319 33.74 2.63 15.78
CA VAL A 319 33.71 3.93 15.10
C VAL A 319 34.67 4.94 15.76
N LEU A 320 35.21 5.87 14.98
CA LEU A 320 36.17 6.88 15.44
C LEU A 320 35.66 7.69 16.64
N GLN A 321 34.39 8.11 16.58
CA GLN A 321 33.72 8.87 17.63
C GLN A 321 32.21 8.63 17.59
N PRO A 322 31.47 8.88 18.68
CA PRO A 322 30.01 8.77 18.69
C PRO A 322 29.37 9.55 17.53
N GLY A 323 28.62 8.85 16.68
CA GLY A 323 27.97 9.42 15.50
C GLY A 323 28.77 9.30 14.20
N ALA A 324 30.05 8.91 14.23
CA ALA A 324 30.81 8.57 13.03
C ALA A 324 30.28 7.28 12.38
N LEU A 325 30.47 7.14 11.07
CA LEU A 325 30.07 5.96 10.30
C LEU A 325 31.21 4.96 10.09
N THR A 326 32.46 5.36 10.33
CA THR A 326 33.68 4.58 10.06
C THR A 326 34.63 4.59 11.25
N CYS A 327 35.60 3.68 11.25
CA CYS A 327 36.72 3.69 12.19
C CYS A 327 37.76 4.74 11.81
N ASP A 328 38.90 4.76 12.51
CA ASP A 328 40.06 5.63 12.30
C ASP A 328 40.87 5.35 11.03
N THR A 329 40.47 4.37 10.22
CA THR A 329 41.21 3.96 9.03
C THR A 329 40.93 4.91 7.87
N GLN A 330 41.97 5.58 7.37
CA GLN A 330 41.85 6.63 6.37
C GLN A 330 41.14 6.16 5.09
N SER A 331 41.41 4.95 4.60
CA SER A 331 40.72 4.39 3.43
C SER A 331 39.21 4.24 3.62
N HIS A 332 38.74 3.90 4.83
CA HIS A 332 37.30 3.81 5.13
C HIS A 332 36.66 5.19 5.18
N ILE A 333 37.35 6.17 5.77
CA ILE A 333 36.91 7.57 5.84
C ILE A 333 36.82 8.16 4.42
N ASP A 334 37.85 7.96 3.61
CA ASP A 334 37.89 8.45 2.22
C ASP A 334 36.77 7.81 1.38
N TRP A 335 36.56 6.50 1.53
CA TRP A 335 35.51 5.79 0.82
C TRP A 335 34.11 6.25 1.25
N GLN A 336 33.89 6.48 2.56
CA GLN A 336 32.66 7.10 3.07
C GLN A 336 32.46 8.50 2.46
N HIS A 337 33.48 9.34 2.41
CA HIS A 337 33.36 10.67 1.81
C HIS A 337 33.04 10.62 0.32
N GLN A 338 33.64 9.71 -0.44
CA GLN A 338 33.30 9.49 -1.85
C GLN A 338 31.83 9.07 -2.00
N TYR A 339 31.40 8.11 -1.18
CA TYR A 339 30.02 7.65 -1.13
C TYR A 339 29.05 8.79 -0.79
N GLU A 340 29.32 9.57 0.28
CA GLU A 340 28.50 10.70 0.69
C GLU A 340 28.45 11.78 -0.39
N ASN A 341 29.59 12.18 -0.97
CA ASN A 341 29.62 13.19 -2.02
C ASN A 341 28.77 12.79 -3.24
N ARG A 342 28.66 11.49 -3.51
CA ARG A 342 27.87 10.96 -4.63
C ARG A 342 26.39 10.81 -4.31
N PHE A 343 26.04 10.35 -3.11
CA PHE A 343 24.68 9.95 -2.74
C PHE A 343 23.96 10.88 -1.76
N SER A 344 24.65 11.83 -1.13
CA SER A 344 24.07 12.80 -0.18
C SER A 344 23.65 14.13 -0.81
N ARG A 345 24.07 14.44 -2.05
CA ARG A 345 23.80 15.73 -2.70
C ARG A 345 23.32 15.59 -4.15
N MET A 346 22.00 15.50 -4.32
CA MET A 346 21.36 16.35 -5.33
C MET A 346 20.62 17.45 -4.59
N SER A 347 21.28 18.61 -4.42
CA SER A 347 20.59 19.83 -4.04
C SER A 347 19.73 20.31 -5.21
N PHE A 348 18.64 21.03 -4.95
CA PHE A 348 17.76 21.61 -5.98
C PHE A 348 18.54 22.39 -7.08
N PRO A 349 19.61 23.15 -6.77
CA PRO A 349 20.49 23.75 -7.79
C PRO A 349 21.35 22.75 -8.59
N GLY A 350 21.61 21.56 -8.05
CA GLY A 350 22.25 20.45 -8.75
C GLY A 350 21.30 19.81 -9.77
N VAL A 351 20.03 19.67 -9.43
CA VAL A 351 18.96 19.20 -10.34
C VAL A 351 18.77 20.19 -11.50
N GLN A 352 18.72 21.49 -11.23
CA GLN A 352 18.64 22.52 -12.28
C GLN A 352 19.84 22.51 -13.24
N ARG A 353 21.06 22.25 -12.74
CA ARG A 353 22.26 22.11 -13.60
C ARG A 353 22.20 20.89 -14.51
N ILE A 354 21.62 19.80 -14.02
CA ILE A 354 21.42 18.57 -14.81
C ILE A 354 20.35 18.80 -15.88
N ILE A 355 19.23 19.45 -15.55
CA ILE A 355 18.18 19.83 -16.52
C ILE A 355 18.76 20.75 -17.60
N ARG A 356 19.59 21.74 -17.23
CA ARG A 356 20.23 22.63 -18.19
C ARG A 356 21.20 21.88 -19.11
N ARG A 357 21.99 20.94 -18.58
CA ARG A 357 22.86 20.06 -19.39
C ARG A 357 22.09 19.10 -20.28
N GLN A 358 20.91 18.64 -19.86
CA GLN A 358 20.02 17.80 -20.69
C GLN A 358 19.38 18.61 -21.82
N GLN A 359 19.04 19.89 -21.58
CA GLN A 359 18.59 20.81 -22.62
C GLN A 359 19.72 21.18 -23.60
N GLU A 360 20.96 21.34 -23.11
CA GLU A 360 22.15 21.58 -23.95
C GLU A 360 22.56 20.34 -24.79
N HIS A 361 22.21 19.11 -24.38
CA HIS A 361 22.50 17.86 -25.11
C HIS A 361 21.37 17.41 -26.06
N ALA A 362 20.17 17.98 -25.98
CA ALA A 362 19.06 17.65 -26.88
C ALA A 362 19.30 18.11 -28.33
N ASP A 363 20.28 18.99 -28.55
CA ASP A 363 20.70 19.44 -29.88
C ASP A 363 21.80 18.57 -30.52
N GLY A 364 22.30 17.55 -29.81
CA GLY A 364 23.36 16.65 -30.27
C GLY A 364 22.90 15.22 -30.42
N ASN A 365 22.35 14.89 -31.60
CA ASN A 365 21.84 13.56 -31.95
C ASN A 365 22.96 12.49 -31.93
N THR A 366 23.16 11.82 -30.79
CA THR A 366 23.89 10.55 -30.72
C THR A 366 23.19 9.60 -29.74
N ALA A 367 22.67 8.51 -30.30
CA ALA A 367 22.01 7.41 -29.61
C ALA A 367 23.02 6.59 -28.81
N THR A 368 23.34 7.04 -27.61
CA THR A 368 23.84 6.20 -26.51
C THR A 368 23.25 6.77 -25.23
N GLY A 369 22.16 6.16 -24.74
CA GLY A 369 21.60 6.50 -23.44
C GLY A 369 22.67 6.30 -22.36
N PRO A 370 22.82 7.20 -21.37
CA PRO A 370 23.84 7.05 -20.34
C PRO A 370 23.53 5.83 -19.48
N SER A 371 24.35 4.79 -19.62
CA SER A 371 24.44 3.70 -18.66
C SER A 371 24.98 4.26 -17.34
N LEU A 372 24.11 4.43 -16.36
CA LEU A 372 24.48 4.79 -14.98
C LEU A 372 25.07 3.55 -14.26
N ARG A 373 26.17 2.99 -14.77
CA ARG A 373 27.02 2.12 -13.94
C ARG A 373 27.81 3.04 -13.00
N VAL A 374 27.55 2.90 -11.71
CA VAL A 374 28.17 3.72 -10.67
C VAL A 374 29.59 3.20 -10.42
N GLU A 375 30.62 3.95 -10.81
CA GLU A 375 32.00 3.65 -10.45
C GLU A 375 32.33 4.21 -9.06
N LEU A 376 32.32 3.34 -8.04
CA LEU A 376 32.95 3.60 -6.74
C LEU A 376 34.39 3.06 -6.78
N SER A 377 35.34 3.73 -6.10
CA SER A 377 36.71 3.22 -6.00
C SER A 377 36.73 1.90 -5.24
N ALA A 378 37.61 0.98 -5.65
CA ALA A 378 37.88 -0.25 -4.92
C ALA A 378 38.39 0.07 -3.50
N LEU A 379 38.05 -0.78 -2.55
CA LEU A 379 38.51 -0.70 -1.17
C LEU A 379 39.37 -1.92 -0.86
N GLY A 380 40.70 -1.76 -0.95
CA GLY A 380 41.62 -2.90 -0.92
C GLY A 380 41.39 -3.81 -2.12
N ASP A 381 41.19 -5.10 -1.88
CA ASP A 381 40.92 -6.10 -2.92
C ASP A 381 39.44 -6.18 -3.33
N THR A 382 38.55 -5.41 -2.69
CA THR A 382 37.11 -5.44 -2.97
C THR A 382 36.74 -4.37 -4.01
N PRO A 383 36.17 -4.74 -5.17
CA PRO A 383 35.60 -3.79 -6.12
C PRO A 383 34.58 -2.86 -5.45
N GLY A 384 34.52 -1.60 -5.88
CA GLY A 384 33.73 -0.58 -5.19
C GLY A 384 32.22 -0.86 -5.14
N ASP A 385 31.68 -1.59 -6.13
CA ASP A 385 30.29 -2.05 -6.21
C ASP A 385 29.99 -3.27 -5.33
N GLU A 386 31.04 -4.00 -4.90
CA GLU A 386 30.94 -5.15 -4.01
C GLU A 386 31.18 -4.79 -2.53
N VAL A 387 31.57 -3.55 -2.23
CA VAL A 387 31.79 -3.08 -0.85
C VAL A 387 30.46 -3.06 -0.08
N VAL A 388 30.27 -4.03 0.81
CA VAL A 388 29.11 -4.08 1.70
C VAL A 388 29.26 -3.09 2.85
N HIS A 389 28.34 -2.14 2.93
CA HIS A 389 28.36 -1.09 3.94
C HIS A 389 27.00 -0.87 4.63
N THR A 390 27.04 -0.28 5.83
CA THR A 390 25.84 0.10 6.60
C THR A 390 25.68 1.61 6.74
N PHE A 391 26.28 2.43 5.87
CA PHE A 391 26.23 3.90 5.99
C PHE A 391 24.84 4.52 5.91
N LYS A 392 23.89 3.85 5.24
CA LYS A 392 22.47 4.20 5.25
C LYS A 392 21.63 2.96 5.52
N ALA A 393 20.40 3.17 5.98
CA ALA A 393 19.36 2.15 5.89
C ALA A 393 19.22 1.66 4.44
N LYS A 394 19.02 0.35 4.25
CA LYS A 394 18.60 -0.16 2.94
C LYS A 394 17.19 0.31 2.64
N THR A 395 16.79 0.24 1.40
CA THR A 395 15.40 0.50 1.01
C THR A 395 14.77 -0.78 0.51
N THR A 396 13.47 -0.96 0.78
CA THR A 396 12.66 -1.96 0.08
C THR A 396 12.78 -1.71 -1.41
N TYR A 397 13.04 -2.77 -2.16
CA TYR A 397 13.15 -2.69 -3.61
C TYR A 397 11.77 -2.46 -4.24
N CYS A 398 10.73 -3.11 -3.70
CA CYS A 398 9.43 -3.13 -4.31
C CYS A 398 8.30 -3.43 -3.29
N LEU A 399 7.20 -2.68 -3.37
CA LEU A 399 5.90 -3.07 -2.82
C LEU A 399 5.13 -3.75 -3.96
N GLN A 400 4.75 -5.01 -3.75
CA GLN A 400 3.91 -5.75 -4.70
C GLN A 400 2.47 -5.72 -4.19
N ILE A 401 1.58 -5.12 -4.98
CA ILE A 401 0.15 -5.09 -4.67
C ILE A 401 -0.59 -5.99 -5.65
N VAL A 402 -1.53 -6.77 -5.12
CA VAL A 402 -2.40 -7.63 -5.91
C VAL A 402 -3.78 -7.00 -5.91
N GLN A 403 -4.35 -6.84 -7.10
CA GLN A 403 -5.68 -6.27 -7.31
C GLN A 403 -6.44 -7.07 -8.34
N TRP A 404 -7.77 -6.99 -8.31
CA TRP A 404 -8.61 -7.46 -9.40
C TRP A 404 -8.35 -6.63 -10.66
N ALA A 405 -8.62 -7.20 -11.85
CA ALA A 405 -8.46 -6.47 -13.12
C ALA A 405 -9.30 -5.17 -13.20
N CYS A 406 -10.36 -5.05 -12.40
CA CYS A 406 -11.16 -3.84 -12.24
C CYS A 406 -10.47 -2.73 -11.40
N GLY A 407 -9.35 -3.04 -10.74
CA GLY A 407 -8.61 -2.11 -9.88
C GLY A 407 -8.93 -2.21 -8.40
N PHE A 408 -9.88 -3.07 -8.03
CA PHE A 408 -10.20 -3.30 -6.62
C PHE A 408 -9.06 -4.08 -5.93
N PRO A 409 -8.41 -3.54 -4.89
CA PRO A 409 -7.27 -4.19 -4.25
C PRO A 409 -7.68 -5.43 -3.45
N ILE A 410 -6.94 -6.52 -3.62
CA ILE A 410 -7.17 -7.82 -2.93
C ILE A 410 -6.33 -7.91 -1.66
N GLY A 411 -5.08 -7.45 -1.75
CA GLY A 411 -4.09 -7.53 -0.67
C GLY A 411 -2.68 -7.33 -1.21
N TRP A 412 -1.66 -7.53 -0.37
CA TRP A 412 -0.26 -7.50 -0.77
C TRP A 412 0.44 -8.83 -0.38
N GLY A 413 0.65 -9.72 -1.38
CA GLY A 413 1.15 -11.13 -1.30
C GLY A 413 0.16 -12.14 -0.65
N LYS A 414 0.01 -13.44 -0.95
CA LYS A 414 0.39 -14.39 -2.04
C LYS A 414 -0.91 -14.90 -2.72
N CYS A 415 -0.87 -15.26 -4.02
CA CYS A 415 -2.05 -15.48 -4.89
C CYS A 415 -2.42 -16.95 -5.19
N TYR A 416 -3.68 -17.21 -5.57
CA TYR A 416 -4.29 -18.56 -5.66
C TYR A 416 -4.91 -19.01 -7.01
N ARG A 417 -4.96 -18.21 -8.09
CA ARG A 417 -5.14 -18.66 -9.51
C ARG A 417 -5.12 -17.46 -10.49
N PHE A 418 -4.48 -17.62 -11.66
CA PHE A 418 -4.15 -16.62 -12.70
C PHE A 418 -3.50 -15.33 -12.18
N ILE A 419 -2.24 -15.10 -12.55
CA ILE A 419 -1.47 -13.93 -12.11
C ILE A 419 -0.91 -13.24 -13.35
N ALA A 420 -1.26 -11.96 -13.54
CA ALA A 420 -0.56 -11.10 -14.46
C ALA A 420 0.58 -10.36 -13.75
N TYR A 421 1.80 -10.44 -14.27
CA TYR A 421 3.04 -9.88 -13.71
C TYR A 421 3.97 -9.42 -14.85
N ASP A 422 4.58 -8.23 -14.72
CA ASP A 422 5.38 -7.58 -15.78
C ASP A 422 6.49 -8.49 -16.33
N ASP A 423 7.20 -9.21 -15.46
CA ASP A 423 8.29 -10.13 -15.81
C ASP A 423 7.90 -11.60 -15.56
N ALA A 424 6.62 -11.93 -15.79
CA ALA A 424 6.10 -13.29 -15.68
C ALA A 424 6.88 -14.29 -16.54
N CYS A 425 7.39 -13.87 -17.70
CA CYS A 425 8.16 -14.72 -18.58
C CYS A 425 9.50 -15.16 -17.94
N SER A 426 10.21 -14.27 -17.25
CA SER A 426 11.45 -14.61 -16.54
C SER A 426 11.19 -15.44 -15.30
N LEU A 427 10.12 -15.15 -14.55
CA LEU A 427 9.70 -15.99 -13.42
C LEU A 427 9.37 -17.41 -13.89
N LEU A 428 8.62 -17.55 -14.98
CA LEU A 428 8.27 -18.84 -15.56
C LEU A 428 9.53 -19.58 -16.04
N ARG A 429 10.45 -18.89 -16.73
CA ARG A 429 11.75 -19.45 -17.14
C ARG A 429 12.56 -19.94 -15.94
N HIS A 430 12.59 -19.18 -14.85
CA HIS A 430 13.24 -19.59 -13.61
C HIS A 430 12.59 -20.83 -12.99
N ILE A 431 11.25 -20.88 -12.88
CA ILE A 431 10.54 -22.05 -12.35
C ILE A 431 10.85 -23.29 -13.18
N VAL A 432 10.75 -23.19 -14.52
CA VAL A 432 10.98 -24.30 -15.43
C VAL A 432 12.42 -24.80 -15.39
N THR A 433 13.39 -23.90 -15.28
CA THR A 433 14.81 -24.28 -15.19
C THR A 433 15.17 -24.92 -13.85
N GLN A 434 14.51 -24.55 -12.76
CA GLN A 434 14.74 -25.13 -11.43
C GLN A 434 14.00 -26.45 -11.22
N ASP A 435 12.71 -26.49 -11.61
CA ASP A 435 11.85 -27.66 -11.47
C ASP A 435 10.82 -27.70 -12.63
N PRO A 436 11.13 -28.43 -13.71
CA PRO A 436 10.21 -28.64 -14.85
C PRO A 436 8.90 -29.34 -14.46
N SER A 437 8.83 -29.95 -13.27
CA SER A 437 7.64 -30.66 -12.76
C SER A 437 6.83 -29.84 -11.74
N SER A 438 7.20 -28.57 -11.54
CA SER A 438 6.57 -27.71 -10.55
C SER A 438 5.04 -27.69 -10.70
N PRO A 439 4.26 -27.91 -9.62
CA PRO A 439 2.80 -27.88 -9.65
C PRO A 439 2.25 -26.58 -10.24
N TRP A 440 2.98 -25.47 -10.09
CA TRP A 440 2.62 -24.15 -10.62
C TRP A 440 2.39 -24.15 -12.13
N LEU A 441 3.13 -24.96 -12.88
CA LEU A 441 2.98 -25.07 -14.34
C LEU A 441 1.62 -25.68 -14.74
N SER A 442 1.00 -26.43 -13.84
CA SER A 442 -0.33 -27.06 -14.03
C SER A 442 -1.47 -26.29 -13.36
N THR A 443 -1.20 -25.57 -12.25
CA THR A 443 -2.23 -24.90 -11.45
C THR A 443 -2.39 -23.42 -11.75
N THR A 444 -1.37 -22.77 -12.32
CA THR A 444 -1.29 -21.32 -12.44
C THR A 444 -0.81 -20.93 -13.84
N LYS A 445 -1.52 -20.00 -14.49
CA LYS A 445 -1.01 -19.33 -15.69
C LYS A 445 -0.39 -18.00 -15.30
N PHE A 446 0.78 -17.74 -15.87
CA PHE A 446 1.55 -16.51 -15.69
C PHE A 446 1.37 -15.69 -16.95
N ILE A 447 0.77 -14.51 -16.83
CA ILE A 447 0.48 -13.62 -17.94
C ILE A 447 1.36 -12.37 -17.80
N VAL A 448 1.88 -11.84 -18.90
CA VAL A 448 2.52 -10.51 -18.93
C VAL A 448 1.53 -9.46 -19.41
N ASP A 449 1.78 -8.18 -19.18
CA ASP A 449 0.97 -7.13 -19.80
C ASP A 449 1.15 -7.07 -21.34
N ALA A 450 0.22 -6.39 -22.02
CA ALA A 450 0.21 -6.33 -23.48
C ALA A 450 1.44 -5.60 -24.06
N TRP A 451 1.94 -4.57 -23.38
CA TRP A 451 3.12 -3.81 -23.83
C TRP A 451 4.39 -4.64 -23.71
N HIS A 452 4.58 -5.35 -22.59
CA HIS A 452 5.68 -6.30 -22.40
C HIS A 452 5.65 -7.40 -23.47
N CYS A 453 4.47 -8.00 -23.69
CA CYS A 453 4.31 -9.05 -24.69
C CYS A 453 4.71 -8.59 -26.10
N ILE A 454 4.37 -7.36 -26.49
CA ILE A 454 4.74 -6.78 -27.79
C ILE A 454 6.24 -6.50 -27.87
N GLY A 455 6.84 -5.95 -26.81
CA GLY A 455 8.27 -5.63 -26.79
C GLY A 455 9.18 -6.86 -26.89
N HIS A 456 8.78 -7.98 -26.29
CA HIS A 456 9.51 -9.26 -26.31
C HIS A 456 9.10 -10.20 -27.45
N CYS A 457 7.99 -9.90 -28.14
CA CYS A 457 7.35 -10.74 -29.15
C CYS A 457 8.31 -11.30 -30.20
N ALA A 458 9.25 -10.50 -30.73
CA ALA A 458 10.02 -10.93 -31.89
C ALA A 458 10.99 -12.12 -31.63
N THR A 459 11.39 -12.37 -30.37
CA THR A 459 12.45 -13.36 -30.06
C THR A 459 12.15 -14.29 -28.88
N ASP A 460 11.07 -14.07 -28.12
CA ASP A 460 10.75 -14.86 -26.92
C ASP A 460 9.47 -15.72 -27.07
N ILE A 461 9.64 -16.92 -27.64
CA ILE A 461 8.57 -17.91 -27.85
C ILE A 461 7.91 -18.35 -26.53
N LEU A 462 8.66 -18.38 -25.43
CA LEU A 462 8.08 -18.71 -24.12
C LEU A 462 7.07 -17.63 -23.72
N CYS A 463 7.44 -16.36 -23.86
CA CYS A 463 6.54 -15.24 -23.58
C CYS A 463 5.29 -15.31 -24.47
N GLN A 464 5.45 -15.53 -25.77
CA GLN A 464 4.33 -15.62 -26.72
C GLN A 464 3.37 -16.80 -26.47
N LEU A 465 3.87 -17.97 -26.05
CA LEU A 465 3.06 -19.17 -25.87
C LEU A 465 2.44 -19.29 -24.48
N TRP A 466 3.17 -18.85 -23.45
CA TRP A 466 2.80 -19.11 -22.05
C TRP A 466 2.36 -17.87 -21.31
N CYS A 467 2.79 -16.68 -21.75
CA CYS A 467 2.52 -15.42 -21.05
C CYS A 467 1.67 -14.43 -21.83
N ASN A 468 1.25 -14.76 -23.06
CA ASN A 468 0.42 -13.88 -23.87
C ASN A 468 -0.90 -13.53 -23.15
N PRO A 469 -1.20 -12.23 -22.93
CA PRO A 469 -2.39 -11.79 -22.22
C PRO A 469 -3.70 -11.95 -22.97
N ALA A 470 -3.66 -12.14 -24.29
CA ALA A 470 -4.85 -12.24 -25.13
C ALA A 470 -4.53 -12.90 -26.49
N PRO A 471 -4.25 -14.22 -26.52
CA PRO A 471 -3.83 -14.90 -27.73
C PRO A 471 -4.99 -15.11 -28.72
N VAL A 472 -4.84 -14.62 -29.96
CA VAL A 472 -5.86 -14.71 -31.02
C VAL A 472 -6.01 -16.09 -31.67
N ASN A 473 -5.11 -17.03 -31.35
CA ASN A 473 -5.12 -18.40 -31.86
C ASN A 473 -6.14 -19.32 -31.16
N GLY A 474 -6.89 -18.76 -30.21
CA GLY A 474 -7.92 -19.45 -29.43
C GLY A 474 -7.38 -20.37 -28.34
N SER A 475 -6.07 -20.33 -28.05
CA SER A 475 -5.46 -21.14 -26.98
C SER A 475 -5.91 -20.73 -25.57
N GLN A 476 -6.31 -19.47 -25.38
CA GLN A 476 -6.85 -18.94 -24.12
C GLN A 476 -8.16 -18.18 -24.37
N PRO A 477 -9.28 -18.90 -24.59
CA PRO A 477 -10.58 -18.27 -24.86
C PRO A 477 -11.09 -17.42 -23.68
N ASP A 478 -10.64 -17.73 -22.47
CA ASP A 478 -10.95 -16.97 -21.25
C ASP A 478 -10.34 -15.56 -21.21
N LEU A 479 -9.41 -15.23 -22.10
CA LEU A 479 -8.75 -13.92 -22.13
C LEU A 479 -9.25 -13.02 -23.28
N ILE A 480 -10.21 -13.51 -24.06
CA ILE A 480 -10.71 -12.87 -25.27
C ILE A 480 -12.21 -12.58 -25.13
N LEU A 481 -12.59 -11.35 -25.44
CA LEU A 481 -13.97 -10.98 -25.74
C LEU A 481 -14.11 -10.70 -27.24
N VAL A 482 -15.34 -10.82 -27.73
CA VAL A 482 -15.70 -10.44 -29.10
C VAL A 482 -16.66 -9.28 -28.96
N GLU A 483 -16.22 -8.12 -29.45
CA GLU A 483 -17.00 -6.89 -29.43
C GLU A 483 -17.36 -6.49 -30.85
N GLU A 484 -18.57 -5.98 -31.01
CA GLU A 484 -19.04 -5.43 -32.27
C GLU A 484 -18.84 -3.91 -32.25
N ASP A 485 -18.07 -3.40 -33.20
CA ASP A 485 -17.86 -1.96 -33.33
C ASP A 485 -19.11 -1.25 -33.86
N ALA A 486 -19.07 0.08 -33.88
CA ALA A 486 -20.17 0.90 -34.40
C ALA A 486 -20.52 0.64 -35.88
N ASN A 487 -19.64 -0.05 -36.62
CA ASN A 487 -19.82 -0.42 -38.02
C ASN A 487 -20.36 -1.87 -38.18
N GLY A 488 -20.72 -2.55 -37.08
CA GLY A 488 -21.17 -3.94 -37.11
C GLY A 488 -20.04 -4.96 -37.33
N THR A 489 -18.79 -4.52 -37.29
CA THR A 489 -17.62 -5.39 -37.48
C THR A 489 -17.20 -5.96 -36.14
N ARG A 490 -17.05 -7.28 -36.07
CA ARG A 490 -16.65 -7.99 -34.85
C ARG A 490 -15.13 -8.03 -34.73
N HIS A 491 -14.63 -7.57 -33.59
CA HIS A 491 -13.21 -7.55 -33.26
C HIS A 491 -12.95 -8.34 -31.98
N GLN A 492 -11.78 -8.98 -31.94
CA GLN A 492 -11.30 -9.61 -30.70
C GLN A 492 -10.71 -8.53 -29.80
N THR A 493 -11.21 -8.42 -28.57
CA THR A 493 -10.73 -7.52 -27.54
C THR A 493 -10.22 -8.31 -26.33
N ARG A 494 -9.43 -7.65 -25.48
CA ARG A 494 -8.91 -8.25 -24.24
C ARG A 494 -10.04 -8.36 -23.22
N ALA A 495 -10.18 -9.51 -22.57
CA ALA A 495 -11.21 -9.71 -21.55
C ALA A 495 -10.94 -8.97 -20.24
N PHE A 496 -9.67 -8.66 -19.96
CA PHE A 496 -9.25 -8.04 -18.71
C PHE A 496 -8.30 -6.88 -18.94
N ASN A 497 -8.42 -5.85 -18.11
CA ASN A 497 -7.48 -4.73 -18.07
C ASN A 497 -6.26 -5.08 -17.19
N THR A 498 -5.12 -5.38 -17.82
CA THR A 498 -3.86 -5.62 -17.10
C THR A 498 -3.12 -4.32 -16.75
N GLU A 499 -3.47 -3.18 -17.36
CA GLU A 499 -2.84 -1.87 -17.10
C GLU A 499 -3.29 -1.27 -15.75
N THR A 500 -4.33 -1.82 -15.13
CA THR A 500 -4.85 -1.31 -13.86
C THR A 500 -3.78 -1.34 -12.76
N ALA A 501 -2.82 -2.25 -12.80
CA ALA A 501 -1.72 -2.30 -11.83
C ALA A 501 -0.71 -1.15 -12.05
N GLU A 502 -0.45 -0.76 -13.30
CA GLU A 502 0.33 0.43 -13.61
C GLU A 502 -0.38 1.72 -13.18
N GLN A 503 -1.71 1.78 -13.35
CA GLN A 503 -2.53 2.91 -12.90
C GLN A 503 -2.47 3.07 -11.38
N LEU A 504 -2.58 1.97 -10.63
CA LEU A 504 -2.38 1.97 -9.18
C LEU A 504 -0.97 2.47 -8.82
N ASN A 505 0.04 1.95 -9.50
CA ASN A 505 1.43 2.34 -9.29
C ASN A 505 1.71 3.80 -9.65
N SER A 506 0.98 4.35 -10.62
CA SER A 506 1.01 5.76 -10.98
C SER A 506 0.38 6.62 -9.88
N TRP A 507 -0.77 6.20 -9.36
CA TRP A 507 -1.46 6.90 -8.28
C TRP A 507 -0.65 6.90 -6.97
N LEU A 508 0.03 5.79 -6.64
CA LEU A 508 0.93 5.69 -5.48
C LEU A 508 2.12 6.66 -5.55
N ASN A 509 2.49 7.17 -6.73
CA ASN A 509 3.58 8.14 -6.87
C ASN A 509 3.36 9.40 -6.03
N GLY A 510 2.11 9.86 -5.90
CA GLY A 510 1.78 11.05 -5.11
C GLY A 510 2.09 10.88 -3.61
N PHE A 511 2.18 9.64 -3.14
CA PHE A 511 2.41 9.31 -1.73
C PHE A 511 3.84 8.85 -1.42
N GLU A 512 4.70 8.76 -2.45
CA GLU A 512 6.04 8.18 -2.30
C GLU A 512 6.87 8.91 -1.22
N SER A 513 6.80 10.24 -1.18
CA SER A 513 7.59 11.06 -0.26
C SER A 513 7.21 10.82 1.21
N GLN A 514 5.93 10.57 1.47
CA GLN A 514 5.34 10.33 2.78
C GLN A 514 5.64 8.90 3.22
N LEU A 515 5.39 7.92 2.34
CA LEU A 515 5.63 6.49 2.58
C LEU A 515 7.11 6.18 2.90
N ARG A 516 8.05 6.90 2.26
CA ARG A 516 9.49 6.76 2.51
C ARG A 516 9.92 7.12 3.94
N GLN A 517 9.15 7.95 4.64
CA GLN A 517 9.52 8.53 5.94
C GLN A 517 8.70 7.96 7.12
N MET A 518 7.65 7.19 6.82
CA MET A 518 6.83 6.54 7.84
C MET A 518 7.61 5.44 8.56
N SER A 519 7.23 5.15 9.81
CA SER A 519 7.61 3.89 10.45
C SER A 519 6.92 2.72 9.76
N ASP A 520 7.44 1.51 9.95
CA ASP A 520 6.81 0.27 9.48
C ASP A 520 5.31 0.19 9.82
N ILE A 521 4.94 0.49 11.07
CA ILE A 521 3.56 0.40 11.53
C ILE A 521 2.70 1.43 10.80
N ASN A 522 3.19 2.67 10.67
CA ASN A 522 2.43 3.73 10.00
C ASN A 522 2.36 3.48 8.49
N TYR A 523 3.39 2.87 7.91
CA TYR A 523 3.42 2.47 6.51
C TYR A 523 2.34 1.44 6.20
N ASP A 524 2.31 0.32 6.95
CA ASP A 524 1.27 -0.71 6.79
C ASP A 524 -0.13 -0.15 7.00
N PHE A 525 -0.28 0.69 8.03
CA PHE A 525 -1.53 1.36 8.36
C PHE A 525 -2.00 2.30 7.23
N PHE A 526 -1.07 2.99 6.57
CA PHE A 526 -1.36 3.89 5.47
C PHE A 526 -1.66 3.17 4.16
N ILE A 527 -0.95 2.09 3.83
CA ILE A 527 -1.24 1.30 2.62
C ILE A 527 -2.65 0.69 2.69
N GLN A 528 -3.10 0.29 3.89
CA GLN A 528 -4.49 -0.15 4.09
C GLN A 528 -5.53 0.95 3.82
N LEU A 529 -5.22 2.22 4.15
CA LEU A 529 -6.08 3.36 3.79
C LEU A 529 -6.21 3.49 2.29
N GLN A 530 -5.08 3.49 1.60
CA GLN A 530 -5.06 3.78 0.19
C GLN A 530 -5.83 2.72 -0.62
N ASN A 531 -5.74 1.45 -0.22
CA ASN A 531 -6.53 0.38 -0.82
C ASN A 531 -8.06 0.54 -0.60
N LYS A 532 -8.48 1.21 0.48
CA LYS A 532 -9.90 1.49 0.75
C LYS A 532 -10.48 2.52 -0.23
N ASP A 533 -9.74 3.60 -0.47
CA ASP A 533 -10.23 4.73 -1.28
C ASP A 533 -10.15 4.46 -2.79
N LEU A 534 -9.45 3.40 -3.21
CA LEU A 534 -9.40 2.91 -4.59
C LEU A 534 -10.56 1.96 -4.95
N GLY A 535 -11.25 1.37 -3.97
CA GLY A 535 -12.19 0.27 -4.21
C GLY A 535 -13.68 0.61 -4.10
N LEU A 536 -14.09 1.74 -3.52
CA LEU A 536 -15.49 1.97 -3.15
C LEU A 536 -15.97 3.39 -3.47
N SER A 537 -17.08 3.48 -4.20
CA SER A 537 -17.77 4.76 -4.45
C SER A 537 -18.28 5.36 -3.13
N ASP A 538 -18.39 6.69 -3.10
CA ASP A 538 -18.91 7.43 -1.94
C ASP A 538 -20.33 6.98 -1.53
N GLU A 539 -21.11 6.38 -2.45
CA GLU A 539 -22.48 5.88 -2.22
C GLU A 539 -22.54 4.63 -1.32
N PHE A 540 -21.58 3.69 -1.43
CA PHE A 540 -21.53 2.51 -0.55
C PHE A 540 -21.27 2.90 0.92
N TRP A 541 -20.63 4.05 1.15
CA TRP A 541 -20.28 4.52 2.48
C TRP A 541 -21.41 5.26 3.19
N ALA A 542 -22.32 5.91 2.47
CA ALA A 542 -23.49 6.57 3.06
C ALA A 542 -24.37 5.57 3.84
N GLU A 543 -24.55 4.37 3.30
CA GLU A 543 -25.32 3.29 3.96
C GLU A 543 -24.62 2.69 5.19
N ALA A 544 -23.28 2.61 5.17
CA ALA A 544 -22.50 2.00 6.26
C ALA A 544 -22.23 2.95 7.44
N THR A 545 -22.21 4.26 7.22
CA THR A 545 -22.00 5.25 8.29
C THR A 545 -23.28 5.79 8.91
N GLY A 546 -24.45 5.48 8.33
CA GLY A 546 -25.75 5.92 8.85
C GLY A 546 -25.86 7.43 8.97
N ASP A 547 -25.38 8.16 7.95
CA ASP A 547 -25.64 9.60 7.78
C ASP A 547 -26.77 9.81 6.77
#